data_AF-A0A2E2R5T2-F1
#
_entry.id   AF-A0A2E2R5T2-F1
#
_cell.length_a   1.000
_cell.length_b   1.000
_cell.length_c   1.000
_cell.angle_alpha   90.00
_cell.angle_beta   90.00
_cell.angle_gamma   90.00
#
_symmetry.space_group_name_H-M   'P 1'
#
loop_
_entity.id
_entity.type
_entity.pdbx_description
1 polymer ?
#
loop_
_entity_poly.entity_id
_entity_poly.type
_entity_poly.pdbx_seq_one_letter_code
_entity_poly.pdbx_strand_id
1 'polypeptide(L)'
;MKLETFDDVLESIRKNPRRQFHLLLGNGFSVSYDPKIFSYNALHEFVKNLKDRDLSKILEVIETRNFEVIMQYLDNFAALVEALGGDSKLKERVENASVKLKKSLLDAVKAMHPEHVFKVPEDQSAACATFLQQFFNTSGHIYSTNYDLLLYWVLMRNDILNHVDGCGRELMSRPCEIQFPTVTSLA
;
A
#
# COMPACT_ATOMS: atom_id res chain seq x y z
N MET A 1 12.95 20.62 22.98
CA MET A 1 11.75 20.74 22.14
C MET A 1 10.72 19.78 22.70
N LYS A 2 9.51 20.23 23.07
CA LYS A 2 8.45 19.34 23.59
C LYS A 2 7.80 18.63 22.40
N LEU A 3 7.69 17.32 22.44
CA LEU A 3 6.97 16.55 21.41
C LEU A 3 5.47 16.84 21.58
N GLU A 4 4.83 17.24 20.48
CA GLU A 4 3.38 17.41 20.40
C GLU A 4 2.70 16.05 20.39
N THR A 5 1.56 15.96 21.07
CA THR A 5 0.67 14.80 21.06
C THR A 5 -0.26 14.87 19.86
N PHE A 6 -0.97 13.77 19.57
CA PHE A 6 -1.97 13.78 18.51
C PHE A 6 -3.16 14.70 18.86
N ASP A 7 -3.50 14.85 20.14
CA ASP A 7 -4.54 15.79 20.56
C ASP A 7 -4.16 17.25 20.26
N ASP A 8 -2.88 17.59 20.36
CA ASP A 8 -2.38 18.92 19.96
C ASP A 8 -2.58 19.15 18.44
N VAL A 9 -2.42 18.11 17.62
CA VAL A 9 -2.70 18.17 16.18
C VAL A 9 -4.19 18.37 15.92
N LEU A 10 -5.07 17.65 16.63
CA LEU A 10 -6.52 17.83 16.52
C LEU A 10 -6.95 19.24 16.92
N GLU A 11 -6.32 19.80 17.94
CA GLU A 11 -6.57 21.18 18.35
C GLU A 11 -6.09 22.18 17.27
N SER A 12 -4.94 21.93 16.65
CA SER A 12 -4.42 22.73 15.53
C SER A 12 -5.36 22.72 14.32
N ILE A 13 -5.94 21.56 13.98
CA ILE A 13 -6.95 21.44 12.93
C ILE A 13 -8.16 22.35 13.22
N ARG A 14 -8.69 22.29 14.44
CA ARG A 14 -9.83 23.11 14.87
C ARG A 14 -9.52 24.60 14.86
N LYS A 15 -8.31 24.99 15.28
CA LYS A 15 -7.86 26.39 15.35
C LYS A 15 -7.59 27.00 13.97
N ASN A 16 -7.34 26.18 12.95
CA ASN A 16 -6.92 26.63 11.61
C ASN A 16 -7.91 26.19 10.51
N PRO A 17 -9.18 26.64 10.52
CA PRO A 17 -10.21 26.15 9.61
C PRO A 17 -9.98 26.50 8.12
N ARG A 18 -9.07 27.44 7.83
CA ARG A 18 -8.71 27.82 6.45
C ARG A 18 -7.54 27.03 5.88
N ARG A 19 -6.83 26.26 6.70
CA ARG A 19 -5.70 25.43 6.28
C ARG A 19 -6.21 24.05 5.91
N GLN A 20 -5.71 23.50 4.81
CA GLN A 20 -5.95 22.12 4.44
C GLN A 20 -5.05 21.19 5.26
N PHE A 21 -5.64 20.16 5.84
CA PHE A 21 -4.93 19.10 6.55
C PHE A 21 -5.14 17.77 5.83
N HIS A 22 -4.04 17.20 5.33
CA HIS A 22 -4.06 15.92 4.63
C HIS A 22 -3.70 14.79 5.60
N LEU A 23 -4.26 13.62 5.37
CA LEU A 23 -3.98 12.40 6.13
C LEU A 23 -3.33 11.37 5.22
N LEU A 24 -2.19 10.80 5.62
CA LEU A 24 -1.58 9.65 4.95
C LEU A 24 -1.73 8.42 5.85
N LEU A 25 -2.46 7.42 5.37
CA LEU A 25 -2.65 6.14 6.02
C LEU A 25 -1.65 5.12 5.47
N GLY A 26 -0.99 4.42 6.37
CA GLY A 26 -0.12 3.29 6.06
C GLY A 26 -0.66 1.97 6.62
N ASN A 27 0.04 0.88 6.33
CA ASN A 27 -0.42 -0.50 6.59
C ASN A 27 -0.81 -0.75 8.06
N GLY A 28 -0.31 0.07 8.99
CA GLY A 28 -0.74 0.06 10.39
C GLY A 28 -2.24 0.22 10.59
N PHE A 29 -2.94 0.92 9.68
CA PHE A 29 -4.40 1.03 9.69
C PHE A 29 -5.07 -0.36 9.60
N SER A 30 -4.65 -1.17 8.65
CA SER A 30 -5.22 -2.50 8.40
C SER A 30 -4.77 -3.52 9.45
N VAL A 31 -3.52 -3.41 9.91
CA VAL A 31 -3.01 -4.21 11.05
C VAL A 31 -3.78 -3.91 12.34
N SER A 32 -4.22 -2.67 12.55
CA SER A 32 -5.01 -2.28 13.73
C SER A 32 -6.42 -2.87 13.69
N TYR A 33 -6.97 -3.09 12.50
CA TYR A 33 -8.28 -3.74 12.34
C TYR A 33 -8.20 -5.24 12.68
N ASP A 34 -7.26 -5.97 12.08
CA ASP A 34 -6.99 -7.34 12.48
C ASP A 34 -5.52 -7.73 12.22
N PRO A 35 -4.67 -7.85 13.26
CA PRO A 35 -3.27 -8.21 13.09
C PRO A 35 -3.09 -9.67 12.65
N LYS A 36 -4.07 -10.55 12.85
CA LYS A 36 -4.00 -11.93 12.36
C LYS A 36 -4.17 -12.00 10.86
N ILE A 37 -4.86 -11.01 10.28
CA ILE A 37 -5.12 -10.91 8.86
C ILE A 37 -4.07 -10.03 8.19
N PHE A 38 -3.72 -8.87 8.74
CA PHE A 38 -2.88 -7.92 8.01
C PHE A 38 -1.41 -7.90 8.43
N SER A 39 -0.97 -8.80 9.32
CA SER A 39 0.45 -8.87 9.68
C SER A 39 1.30 -9.55 8.61
N TYR A 40 2.55 -9.10 8.52
CA TYR A 40 3.59 -9.73 7.71
C TYR A 40 3.76 -11.23 8.00
N ASN A 41 3.48 -11.65 9.24
CA ASN A 41 3.55 -13.06 9.64
C ASN A 41 2.48 -13.90 8.94
N ALA A 42 1.25 -13.40 8.86
CA ALA A 42 0.14 -14.11 8.20
C ALA A 42 0.40 -14.29 6.70
N LEU A 43 0.90 -13.23 6.05
CA LEU A 43 1.31 -13.26 4.65
C LEU A 43 2.48 -14.21 4.42
N HIS A 44 3.48 -14.23 5.32
CA HIS A 44 4.60 -15.17 5.26
C HIS A 44 4.16 -16.63 5.35
N GLU A 45 3.29 -16.96 6.31
CA GLU A 45 2.75 -18.32 6.44
C GLU A 45 1.92 -18.72 5.22
N PHE A 46 1.13 -17.81 4.64
CA PHE A 46 0.40 -18.07 3.40
C PHE A 46 1.33 -18.46 2.26
N VAL A 47 2.40 -17.68 2.04
CA VAL A 47 3.35 -17.95 0.94
C VAL A 47 4.13 -19.25 1.17
N LYS A 48 4.49 -19.56 2.42
CA LYS A 48 5.13 -20.83 2.77
C LYS A 48 4.25 -22.04 2.43
N ASN A 49 2.93 -21.90 2.54
CA ASN A 49 1.97 -22.96 2.24
C ASN A 49 1.73 -23.20 0.73
N LEU A 50 2.20 -22.32 -0.15
CA LEU A 50 2.03 -22.45 -1.61
C LEU A 50 2.89 -23.56 -2.25
N LYS A 51 3.81 -24.18 -1.49
CA LYS A 51 4.67 -25.30 -1.92
C LYS A 51 5.47 -25.02 -3.22
N ASP A 52 5.81 -23.76 -3.52
CA ASP A 52 6.69 -23.42 -4.63
C ASP A 52 8.16 -23.55 -4.19
N ARG A 53 8.91 -24.42 -4.86
CA ARG A 53 10.31 -24.75 -4.50
C ARG A 53 11.23 -23.53 -4.53
N ASP A 54 11.06 -22.62 -5.49
CA ASP A 54 11.96 -21.47 -5.65
C ASP A 54 11.64 -20.41 -4.61
N LEU A 55 10.35 -20.14 -4.38
CA LEU A 55 9.92 -19.23 -3.32
C LEU A 55 10.30 -19.75 -1.93
N SER A 56 10.14 -21.05 -1.64
CA SER A 56 10.56 -21.63 -0.37
C SER A 56 12.05 -21.41 -0.11
N LYS A 57 12.90 -21.63 -1.12
CA LYS A 57 14.35 -21.39 -0.98
C LYS A 57 14.68 -19.92 -0.76
N ILE A 58 14.02 -19.02 -1.50
CA ILE A 58 14.21 -17.57 -1.35
C ILE A 58 13.84 -17.14 0.07
N LEU A 59 12.70 -17.61 0.58
CA LEU A 59 12.21 -17.30 1.93
C LEU A 59 13.04 -17.96 3.05
N GLU A 60 13.66 -19.11 2.79
CA GLU A 60 14.58 -19.75 3.73
C GLU A 60 15.90 -18.99 3.87
N VAL A 61 16.38 -18.36 2.80
CA VAL A 61 17.65 -17.61 2.79
C VAL A 61 17.47 -16.18 3.30
N ILE A 62 16.29 -15.59 3.11
CA ILE A 62 16.03 -14.20 3.46
C ILE A 62 15.47 -14.09 4.88
N GLU A 63 16.21 -13.43 5.77
CA GLU A 63 15.83 -13.22 7.18
C GLU A 63 14.84 -12.06 7.40
N THR A 64 13.98 -11.75 6.42
CA THR A 64 12.93 -10.73 6.55
C THR A 64 11.58 -11.25 6.12
N ARG A 65 10.53 -10.75 6.77
CA ARG A 65 9.12 -11.00 6.41
C ARG A 65 8.52 -9.84 5.62
N ASN A 66 9.31 -8.80 5.34
CA ASN A 66 8.86 -7.67 4.53
C ASN A 66 8.94 -8.02 3.05
N PHE A 67 7.79 -8.27 2.44
CA PHE A 67 7.67 -8.62 1.02
C PHE A 67 8.19 -7.54 0.07
N GLU A 68 8.08 -6.25 0.41
CA GLU A 68 8.61 -5.17 -0.42
C GLU A 68 10.13 -5.28 -0.53
N VAL A 69 10.78 -5.57 0.60
CA VAL A 69 12.23 -5.77 0.66
C VAL A 69 12.64 -7.03 -0.10
N ILE A 70 11.90 -8.13 0.05
CA ILE A 70 12.17 -9.39 -0.68
C ILE A 70 12.03 -9.15 -2.20
N MET A 71 10.97 -8.49 -2.65
CA MET A 71 10.79 -8.15 -4.06
C MET A 71 11.93 -7.26 -4.57
N GLN A 72 12.35 -6.26 -3.79
CA GLN A 72 13.47 -5.41 -4.14
C GLN A 72 14.77 -6.19 -4.27
N TYR A 73 15.02 -7.19 -3.41
CA TYR A 73 16.20 -8.06 -3.52
C TYR A 73 16.19 -8.89 -4.80
N LEU A 74 15.03 -9.46 -5.18
CA LEU A 74 14.91 -10.22 -6.42
C LEU A 74 15.12 -9.34 -7.65
N ASP A 75 14.49 -8.16 -7.67
CA ASP A 75 14.58 -7.21 -8.78
C ASP A 75 16.02 -6.67 -8.91
N ASN A 76 16.69 -6.34 -7.80
CA ASN A 76 18.10 -5.93 -7.79
C ASN A 76 19.03 -7.07 -8.22
N PHE A 77 18.78 -8.30 -7.79
CA PHE A 77 19.60 -9.44 -8.15
C PHE A 77 19.50 -9.74 -9.65
N ALA A 78 18.30 -9.69 -10.23
CA ALA A 78 18.10 -9.83 -11.67
C ALA A 78 18.85 -8.75 -12.46
N ALA A 79 18.80 -7.49 -12.01
CA ALA A 79 19.53 -6.40 -12.63
C ALA A 79 21.06 -6.59 -12.55
N LEU A 80 21.58 -7.09 -11.42
CA LEU A 80 23.00 -7.37 -11.26
C LEU A 80 23.46 -8.56 -12.12
N VAL A 81 22.66 -9.62 -12.24
CA VAL A 81 22.96 -10.76 -13.13
C VAL A 81 23.07 -10.28 -14.57
N GLU A 82 22.17 -9.42 -15.02
CA GLU A 82 22.22 -8.82 -16.35
C GLU A 82 23.46 -7.93 -16.55
N ALA A 83 23.72 -7.01 -15.62
CA ALA A 83 24.84 -6.08 -15.73
C ALA A 83 26.21 -6.77 -15.74
N LEU A 84 26.33 -7.91 -15.06
CA LEU A 84 27.58 -8.68 -14.98
C LEU A 84 27.71 -9.74 -16.09
N GLY A 85 26.76 -9.81 -17.03
CA GLY A 85 26.77 -10.81 -18.10
C GLY A 85 26.58 -12.24 -17.60
N GLY A 86 25.83 -12.41 -16.51
CA GLY A 86 25.52 -13.71 -15.92
C GLY A 86 24.56 -14.55 -16.77
N ASP A 87 24.28 -15.77 -16.30
CA ASP A 87 23.41 -16.72 -17.00
C ASP A 87 21.97 -16.17 -17.14
N SER A 88 21.50 -16.10 -18.39
CA SER A 88 20.14 -15.66 -18.72
C SER A 88 19.07 -16.55 -18.10
N LYS A 89 19.34 -17.86 -17.94
CA LYS A 89 18.41 -18.78 -17.27
C LYS A 89 18.28 -18.48 -15.79
N LEU A 90 19.36 -18.04 -15.14
CA LEU A 90 19.31 -17.62 -13.74
C LEU A 90 18.49 -16.34 -13.60
N LYS A 91 18.70 -15.35 -14.47
CA LYS A 91 17.89 -14.12 -14.52
C LYS A 91 16.40 -14.45 -14.65
N GLU A 92 16.02 -15.25 -15.64
CA GLU A 92 14.63 -15.62 -15.89
C GLU A 92 14.01 -16.35 -14.70
N ARG A 93 14.75 -17.23 -14.03
CA ARG A 93 14.28 -17.93 -12.83
C ARG A 93 14.01 -16.98 -11.67
N VAL A 94 14.84 -15.96 -11.48
CA VAL A 94 14.67 -14.92 -10.45
C VAL A 94 13.47 -14.03 -10.76
N GLU A 95 13.34 -13.58 -12.00
CA GLU A 95 12.19 -12.77 -12.46
C GLU A 95 10.88 -13.54 -12.29
N ASN A 96 10.86 -14.82 -12.69
CA ASN A 96 9.71 -15.70 -12.48
C ASN A 96 9.38 -15.87 -10.99
N ALA A 97 10.37 -15.96 -10.12
CA ALA A 97 10.14 -15.99 -8.68
C ALA A 97 9.56 -14.67 -8.16
N SER A 98 10.06 -13.52 -8.63
CA SER A 98 9.51 -12.18 -8.30
C SER A 98 8.03 -12.07 -8.71
N VAL A 99 7.69 -12.49 -9.94
CA VAL A 99 6.30 -12.49 -10.45
C VAL A 99 5.41 -13.42 -9.62
N LYS A 100 5.88 -14.63 -9.31
CA LYS A 100 5.13 -15.58 -8.47
C LYS A 100 4.91 -15.01 -7.08
N LEU A 101 5.93 -14.43 -6.45
CA LEU A 101 5.82 -13.83 -5.12
C LEU A 101 4.78 -12.69 -5.11
N LYS A 102 4.80 -11.81 -6.13
CA LYS A 102 3.81 -10.73 -6.32
C LYS A 102 2.39 -11.30 -6.41
N LYS A 103 2.20 -12.34 -7.23
CA LYS A 103 0.91 -13.02 -7.37
C LYS A 103 0.45 -13.67 -6.07
N SER A 104 1.36 -14.37 -5.38
CA SER A 104 1.11 -15.01 -4.09
C SER A 104 0.68 -14.01 -3.02
N LEU A 105 1.31 -12.82 -2.99
CA LEU A 105 0.93 -11.74 -2.10
C LEU A 105 -0.48 -11.24 -2.41
N LEU A 106 -0.79 -11.01 -3.70
CA LEU A 106 -2.11 -10.58 -4.12
C LEU A 106 -3.19 -11.60 -3.74
N ASP A 107 -2.91 -12.89 -3.96
CA ASP A 107 -3.83 -13.98 -3.62
C ASP A 107 -4.00 -14.11 -2.10
N ALA A 108 -2.93 -13.90 -1.32
CA ALA A 108 -2.98 -13.86 0.13
C ALA A 108 -3.87 -12.71 0.62
N VAL A 109 -3.63 -11.49 0.12
CA VAL A 109 -4.44 -10.30 0.46
C VAL A 109 -5.90 -10.56 0.11
N LYS A 110 -6.22 -11.10 -1.07
CA LYS A 110 -7.59 -11.45 -1.46
C LYS A 110 -8.24 -12.49 -0.55
N ALA A 111 -7.52 -13.55 -0.18
CA ALA A 111 -8.04 -14.64 0.64
C ALA A 111 -8.23 -14.22 2.11
N MET A 112 -7.39 -13.30 2.58
CA MET A 112 -7.35 -12.84 3.96
C MET A 112 -8.25 -11.61 4.17
N HIS A 113 -8.48 -10.81 3.13
CA HIS A 113 -9.43 -9.71 3.18
C HIS A 113 -10.80 -10.23 3.63
N PRO A 114 -11.52 -9.51 4.51
CA PRO A 114 -12.87 -9.92 4.83
C PRO A 114 -13.68 -10.06 3.53
N GLU A 115 -14.52 -11.08 3.45
CA GLU A 115 -15.29 -11.38 2.23
C GLU A 115 -16.35 -10.31 1.92
N HIS A 116 -16.73 -9.50 2.91
CA HIS A 116 -17.76 -8.49 2.74
C HIS A 116 -17.56 -7.28 3.65
N VAL A 117 -17.95 -6.11 3.13
CA VAL A 117 -17.95 -4.79 3.81
C VAL A 117 -18.59 -4.83 5.20
N PHE A 118 -19.56 -5.72 5.41
CA PHE A 118 -20.32 -5.85 6.66
C PHE A 118 -19.58 -6.63 7.76
N LYS A 119 -18.41 -7.22 7.47
CA LYS A 119 -17.58 -7.87 8.51
C LYS A 119 -16.92 -6.86 9.44
N VAL A 120 -16.76 -5.60 9.01
CA VAL A 120 -16.31 -4.52 9.89
C VAL A 120 -17.44 -4.20 10.88
N PRO A 121 -17.20 -4.20 12.21
CA PRO A 121 -18.22 -3.79 13.18
C PRO A 121 -18.73 -2.37 12.90
N GLU A 122 -20.03 -2.14 13.06
CA GLU A 122 -20.67 -0.87 12.72
C GLU A 122 -20.13 0.30 13.54
N ASP A 123 -19.95 0.09 14.83
CA ASP A 123 -19.38 1.03 15.78
C ASP A 123 -17.94 1.42 15.40
N GLN A 124 -17.12 0.45 15.00
CA GLN A 124 -15.75 0.71 14.53
C GLN A 124 -15.73 1.47 13.20
N SER A 125 -16.62 1.10 12.27
CA SER A 125 -16.78 1.79 10.98
C SER A 125 -17.20 3.25 11.19
N ALA A 126 -18.16 3.50 12.08
CA ALA A 126 -18.65 4.85 12.38
C ALA A 126 -17.60 5.70 13.13
N ALA A 127 -16.88 5.10 14.08
CA ALA A 127 -15.78 5.77 14.78
C ALA A 127 -14.66 6.16 13.81
N CYS A 128 -14.28 5.25 12.91
CA CYS A 128 -13.27 5.53 11.89
C CYS A 128 -13.74 6.65 10.95
N ALA A 129 -14.98 6.61 10.45
CA ALA A 129 -15.53 7.66 9.62
C ALA A 129 -15.54 9.03 10.33
N THR A 130 -15.90 9.06 11.62
CA THR A 130 -15.87 10.28 12.44
C THR A 130 -14.47 10.88 12.53
N PHE A 131 -13.45 10.02 12.64
CA PHE A 131 -12.06 10.42 12.60
C PHE A 131 -11.67 11.00 11.23
N LEU A 132 -11.97 10.30 10.14
CA LEU A 132 -11.62 10.74 8.78
C LEU A 132 -12.28 12.08 8.41
N GLN A 133 -13.51 12.33 8.89
CA GLN A 133 -14.23 13.59 8.68
C GLN A 133 -13.48 14.82 9.21
N GLN A 134 -12.62 14.66 10.22
CA GLN A 134 -11.80 15.76 10.73
C GLN A 134 -10.88 16.34 9.65
N PHE A 135 -10.43 15.52 8.70
CA PHE A 135 -9.58 15.94 7.59
C PHE A 135 -10.39 16.42 6.39
N PHE A 136 -11.47 15.70 6.03
CA PHE A 136 -12.36 16.13 4.94
C PHE A 136 -12.98 17.50 5.18
N ASN A 137 -13.36 17.81 6.42
CA ASN A 137 -13.92 19.11 6.79
C ASN A 137 -12.94 20.28 6.57
N THR A 138 -11.64 20.01 6.47
CA THR A 138 -10.62 21.02 6.15
C THR A 138 -10.41 21.20 4.64
N SER A 139 -11.22 20.56 3.80
CA SER A 139 -10.96 20.38 2.36
C SER A 139 -9.60 19.70 2.10
N GLY A 140 -9.15 18.88 3.05
CA GLY A 140 -7.97 18.05 2.93
C GLY A 140 -8.22 16.78 2.12
N HIS A 141 -7.15 16.02 1.90
CA HIS A 141 -7.18 14.76 1.17
C HIS A 141 -6.70 13.63 2.07
N ILE A 142 -7.27 12.44 1.87
CA ILE A 142 -6.84 11.22 2.55
C ILE A 142 -6.12 10.38 1.51
N TYR A 143 -4.88 10.02 1.83
CA TYR A 143 -4.02 9.18 1.02
C TYR A 143 -3.85 7.84 1.72
N SER A 144 -3.81 6.76 0.97
CA SER A 144 -3.56 5.42 1.51
C SER A 144 -2.45 4.74 0.73
N THR A 145 -1.47 4.19 1.44
CA THR A 145 -0.48 3.29 0.83
C THR A 145 -0.87 1.82 1.00
N ASN A 146 -2.08 1.55 1.51
CA ASN A 146 -2.51 0.19 1.84
C ASN A 146 -3.01 -0.52 0.59
N TYR A 147 -2.69 -1.81 0.50
CA TYR A 147 -3.10 -2.67 -0.62
C TYR A 147 -4.53 -3.22 -0.48
N ASP A 148 -5.19 -2.98 0.65
CA ASP A 148 -6.53 -3.49 0.95
C ASP A 148 -7.64 -2.45 0.72
N LEU A 149 -8.90 -2.92 0.80
CA LEU A 149 -10.09 -2.12 0.54
C LEU A 149 -10.76 -1.61 1.82
N LEU A 150 -10.14 -1.78 2.99
CA LEU A 150 -10.78 -1.49 4.27
C LEU A 150 -11.13 0.00 4.41
N LEU A 151 -10.25 0.89 3.96
CA LEU A 151 -10.53 2.33 3.93
C LEU A 151 -11.76 2.63 3.07
N TYR A 152 -11.79 2.09 1.84
CA TYR A 152 -12.89 2.28 0.91
C TYR A 152 -14.22 1.79 1.48
N TRP A 153 -14.20 0.68 2.20
CA TRP A 153 -15.38 0.14 2.86
C TRP A 153 -15.93 1.07 3.94
N VAL A 154 -15.06 1.65 4.77
CA VAL A 154 -15.46 2.65 5.76
C VAL A 154 -16.06 3.88 5.05
N LEU A 155 -15.43 4.36 3.99
CA LEU A 155 -15.92 5.52 3.23
C LEU A 155 -17.30 5.26 2.61
N MET A 156 -17.46 4.13 1.92
CA MET A 156 -18.71 3.75 1.27
C MET A 156 -19.85 3.49 2.26
N ARG A 157 -19.58 2.82 3.38
CA ARG A 157 -20.60 2.48 4.38
C ARG A 157 -21.12 3.68 5.15
N ASN A 158 -20.35 4.76 5.20
CA ASN A 158 -20.71 6.00 5.90
C ASN A 158 -21.05 7.15 4.92
N ASP A 159 -21.38 6.83 3.66
CA ASP A 159 -21.78 7.78 2.61
C ASP A 159 -20.78 8.93 2.37
N ILE A 160 -19.48 8.66 2.53
CA ILE A 160 -18.42 9.65 2.27
C ILE A 160 -18.05 9.62 0.78
N LEU A 161 -18.67 10.51 0.00
CA LEU A 161 -18.59 10.52 -1.47
C LEU A 161 -17.27 11.02 -2.06
N ASN A 162 -16.44 11.76 -1.30
CA ASN A 162 -15.08 12.13 -1.71
C ASN A 162 -14.09 10.98 -1.42
N HIS A 163 -14.33 9.85 -2.08
CA HIS A 163 -13.65 8.56 -1.84
C HIS A 163 -12.31 8.41 -2.60
N VAL A 164 -11.69 9.52 -2.96
CA VAL A 164 -10.43 9.51 -3.71
C VAL A 164 -9.28 9.38 -2.72
N ASP A 165 -8.51 8.30 -2.82
CA ASP A 165 -7.32 8.04 -1.99
C ASP A 165 -6.07 8.78 -2.47
N GLY A 166 -6.25 9.72 -3.40
CA GLY A 166 -5.21 10.58 -3.96
C GLY A 166 -4.12 9.86 -4.77
N CYS A 167 -4.28 8.56 -5.01
CA CYS A 167 -3.40 7.74 -5.84
C CYS A 167 -4.03 7.36 -7.19
N GLY A 168 -5.25 7.84 -7.48
CA GLY A 168 -5.95 7.59 -8.73
C GLY A 168 -5.53 8.51 -9.89
N ARG A 169 -5.93 8.12 -11.11
CA ARG A 169 -5.56 8.82 -12.35
C ARG A 169 -6.36 10.09 -12.60
N GLU A 170 -7.38 10.38 -11.80
CA GLU A 170 -8.18 11.60 -11.86
C GLU A 170 -7.35 12.89 -11.67
N LEU A 171 -6.15 12.78 -11.10
CA LEU A 171 -5.18 13.88 -10.99
C LEU A 171 -4.28 14.04 -12.22
N MET A 172 -4.16 13.01 -13.07
CA MET A 172 -3.35 13.06 -14.31
C MET A 172 -3.95 14.01 -15.36
N SER A 173 -5.22 14.38 -15.21
CA SER A 173 -5.95 15.25 -16.13
C SER A 173 -5.77 16.75 -15.87
N ARG A 174 -4.95 17.16 -14.88
CA ARG A 174 -4.63 18.59 -14.72
C ARG A 174 -3.53 18.94 -15.74
N PRO A 175 -3.77 19.88 -16.68
CA PRO A 175 -2.80 20.24 -17.71
C PRO A 175 -1.66 21.04 -17.08
N CYS A 176 -0.70 20.34 -16.51
CA CYS A 176 0.64 20.85 -16.31
C CYS A 176 1.59 19.77 -16.83
N GLU A 177 1.47 19.49 -18.13
CA GLU A 177 2.50 18.75 -18.85
C GLU A 177 3.79 19.58 -18.78
N ILE A 178 4.76 19.08 -18.00
CA ILE A 178 6.16 19.40 -18.23
C ILE A 178 6.47 18.84 -19.62
N GLN A 179 6.42 19.70 -20.63
CA GLN A 179 6.87 19.36 -21.98
C GLN A 179 8.37 19.09 -21.92
N PHE A 180 8.75 17.81 -21.95
CA PHE A 180 10.12 17.45 -22.30
C PHE A 180 10.32 17.73 -23.79
N PRO A 181 11.37 18.49 -24.17
CA PRO A 181 11.60 18.81 -25.57
C PRO A 181 11.88 17.53 -26.36
N THR A 182 11.04 17.27 -27.35
CA THR A 182 11.23 16.20 -28.32
C THR A 182 12.52 16.47 -29.09
N VAL A 183 13.51 15.59 -28.93
CA VAL A 183 14.73 15.60 -29.75
C VAL A 183 14.31 15.46 -31.21
N THR A 184 14.47 16.54 -31.98
CA THR A 184 14.27 16.53 -33.42
C THR A 184 15.40 15.69 -34.01
N SER A 185 15.09 14.52 -34.56
CA SER A 185 16.05 13.74 -35.32
C SER A 185 16.40 14.51 -36.58
N LEU A 186 17.69 14.82 -36.73
CA LEU A 186 18.30 15.22 -37.99
C LEU A 186 18.00 14.17 -39.08
N ALA A 187 17.42 14.63 -40.18
CA ALA A 187 17.56 14.05 -41.51
C ALA A 187 17.90 15.20 -42.46
#